data_AF-A0A4Q3SM46-F1
#
_entry.id   AF-A0A4Q3SM46-F1
#
_cell.length_a   1.000
_cell.length_b   1.000
_cell.length_c   1.000
_cell.angle_alpha   90.00
_cell.angle_beta   90.00
_cell.angle_gamma   90.00
#
_symmetry.space_group_name_H-M   'P 1'
#
loop_
_entity.id
_entity.type
_entity.pdbx_description
1 polymer ?
#
loop_
_entity_poly.entity_id
_entity_poly.type
_entity_poly.pdbx_seq_one_letter_code
_entity_poly.pdbx_strand_id
1 'polypeptide(L)' 'MPKRDDDYMAARRDEILDAATVCFLRTGLAGASTTAICKEAGISMGALYT' A
#
# COMPACT_ATOMS: atom_id res chain seq x y z
N MET A 1 12.89 18.34 -6.26
CA MET A 1 12.44 17.52 -5.11
C MET A 1 13.63 16.75 -4.62
N PRO A 2 14.01 16.82 -3.34
CA PRO A 2 14.99 15.89 -2.80
C PRO A 2 14.47 14.46 -3.07
N LYS A 3 15.37 13.57 -3.47
CA LYS A 3 15.07 12.15 -3.65
C LYS A 3 14.48 11.67 -2.33
N ARG A 4 13.30 11.02 -2.37
CA ARG A 4 12.66 10.53 -1.15
C ARG A 4 13.67 9.67 -0.38
N ASP A 5 13.76 9.92 0.91
CA ASP A 5 14.66 9.21 1.82
C ASP A 5 14.37 7.70 1.72
N ASP A 6 15.41 6.88 1.58
CA ASP A 6 15.25 5.44 1.38
C ASP A 6 14.52 4.78 2.56
N ASP A 7 14.73 5.28 3.79
CA ASP A 7 14.05 4.78 4.99
C ASP A 7 12.57 5.16 4.98
N TYR A 8 12.24 6.36 4.50
CA TYR A 8 10.85 6.77 4.30
C TYR A 8 10.14 5.87 3.28
N MET A 9 10.82 5.51 2.20
CA MET A 9 10.26 4.63 1.17
C MET A 9 10.08 3.19 1.66
N ALA A 10 11.00 2.69 2.48
CA ALA A 10 10.88 1.39 3.14
C ALA A 10 9.68 1.37 4.09
N ALA A 11 9.56 2.37 4.98
CA ALA A 11 8.43 2.47 5.90
C ALA A 11 7.08 2.56 5.16
N ARG A 12 7.01 3.34 4.07
CA ARG A 12 5.81 3.42 3.23
C ARG A 12 5.47 2.08 2.58
N ARG A 13 6.47 1.29 2.20
CA ARG A 13 6.26 -0.05 1.63
C ARG A 13 5.62 -0.98 2.66
N ASP A 14 6.11 -0.94 3.90
CA ASP A 14 5.58 -1.76 4.99
C ASP A 14 4.12 -1.39 5.30
N GLU A 15 3.79 -0.09 5.35
CA GLU A 15 2.40 0.38 5.51
C GLU A 15 1.45 -0.20 4.43
N ILE A 16 1.91 -0.26 3.18
CA ILE A 16 1.13 -0.82 2.06
C ILE A 16 0.98 -2.34 2.21
N LEU A 17 2.02 -3.04 2.64
CA LEU A 17 1.99 -4.49 2.84
C LEU A 17 1.08 -4.90 4.00
N ASP A 18 1.03 -4.12 5.07
CA ASP A 18 0.10 -4.34 6.19
C ASP A 18 -1.35 -4.16 5.73
N ALA A 19 -1.65 -3.08 4.99
CA ALA A 19 -2.96 -2.86 4.41
C ALA A 19 -3.37 -3.97 3.41
N ALA A 20 -2.41 -4.46 2.61
CA ALA A 20 -2.63 -5.58 1.71
C ALA A 20 -2.97 -6.86 2.48
N THR A 21 -2.24 -7.15 3.56
CA THR A 21 -2.50 -8.28 4.45
C THR A 21 -3.92 -8.26 4.99
N VAL A 22 -4.38 -7.11 5.49
CA VAL A 22 -5.77 -6.93 5.97
C VAL A 22 -6.78 -7.21 4.86
N CYS A 23 -6.54 -6.69 3.65
CA CYS A 23 -7.42 -6.94 2.51
C CYS A 23 -7.46 -8.43 2.13
N PHE A 24 -6.31 -9.10 2.05
CA PHE A 24 -6.23 -10.51 1.71
C PHE A 24 -6.91 -11.40 2.74
N LEU A 25 -6.76 -11.12 4.04
CA LEU A 25 -7.45 -11.85 5.11
C LEU A 25 -8.98 -11.70 5.02
N ARG A 26 -9.45 -10.54 4.56
CA ARG A 26 -10.88 -10.21 4.47
C ARG A 26 -11.57 -10.77 3.23
N THR A 27 -10.91 -10.75 2.08
CA THR A 27 -11.54 -11.07 0.78
C THR A 27 -10.86 -12.19 -0.01
N GLY A 28 -9.75 -12.74 0.51
CA GLY A 28 -8.88 -13.62 -0.24
C GLY A 28 -8.11 -12.88 -1.34
N LEU A 29 -7.17 -13.57 -1.98
CA LEU A 29 -6.33 -12.96 -3.03
C LEU A 29 -7.16 -12.51 -4.24
N ALA A 30 -8.09 -13.36 -4.71
CA ALA A 30 -8.92 -13.05 -5.89
C ALA A 30 -9.92 -11.90 -5.65
N GLY A 31 -10.32 -11.68 -4.39
CA GLY A 31 -11.24 -10.60 -4.01
C GLY A 31 -10.54 -9.30 -3.60
N ALA A 32 -9.20 -9.28 -3.53
CA ALA A 32 -8.44 -8.07 -3.24
C ALA A 32 -8.21 -7.24 -4.50
N SER A 33 -8.10 -5.93 -4.34
CA SER A 33 -7.78 -5.02 -5.44
C SER A 33 -6.86 -3.90 -4.96
N THR A 34 -6.06 -3.34 -5.87
CA THR A 34 -5.19 -2.20 -5.56
C THR A 34 -5.97 -0.99 -5.04
N THR A 35 -7.19 -0.76 -5.54
CA THR A 35 -8.09 0.28 -5.02
C THR A 35 -8.46 0.05 -3.55
N ALA A 36 -8.79 -1.20 -3.18
CA ALA A 36 -9.12 -1.54 -1.80
C ALA A 36 -7.89 -1.39 -0.87
N ILE A 37 -6.71 -1.82 -1.34
CA ILE A 37 -5.45 -1.69 -0.60
C ILE A 37 -5.09 -0.21 -0.41
N CYS A 38 -5.18 0.61 -1.46
CA CYS A 38 -4.92 2.05 -1.35
C CYS A 38 -5.88 2.74 -0.37
N LYS A 39 -7.16 2.34 -0.36
CA LYS A 39 -8.14 2.84 0.60
C LYS A 39 -7.80 2.45 2.04
N GLU A 40 -7.39 1.19 2.26
CA GLU A 40 -6.97 0.69 3.58
C GLU A 40 -5.69 1.37 4.06
N ALA A 41 -4.71 1.58 3.18
CA ALA A 41 -3.44 2.26 3.46
C ALA A 41 -3.56 3.80 3.53
N GLY A 42 -4.71 4.38 3.19
CA GLY A 42 -4.89 5.84 3.17
C GLY A 42 -4.05 6.58 2.12
N ILE A 43 -3.71 5.92 1.01
CA ILE A 43 -2.88 6.50 -0.06
C ILE A 43 -3.63 6.63 -1.38
N SER A 44 -3.11 7.47 -2.27
CA SER A 44 -3.62 7.57 -3.64
C SER A 44 -3.09 6.43 -4.52
N MET A 45 -3.79 6.13 -5.61
CA MET A 45 -3.33 5.16 -6.61
C MET A 45 -1.98 5.54 -7.23
N GLY A 46 -1.68 6.82 -7.39
CA GLY A 46 -0.39 7.28 -7.88
C GLY A 46 0.73 7.00 -6.87
N ALA A 47 0.47 7.20 -5.58
CA ALA A 47 1.45 6.97 -4.53
C ALA A 47 1.87 5.50 -4.40
N LEU A 48 1.01 4.55 -4.81
CA LEU A 48 1.34 3.12 -4.83
C LEU A 48 2.49 2.79 -5.80
N TYR A 49 2.68 3.57 -6.86
CA TYR A 49 3.65 3.31 -7.93
C TYR A 49 4.88 4.24 -7.89
N THR A 50 5.06 5.02 -6.82
CA THR A 50 6.14 6.00 -6.68
C THR A 50 6.92 5.78 -5.42
#